data_AF-A0A6S6TUX2-F1
#
_entry.id   AF-A0A6S6TUX2-F1
#
_cell.length_a   1.000
_cell.length_b   1.000
_cell.length_c   1.000
_cell.angle_alpha   90.00
_cell.angle_beta   90.00
_cell.angle_gamma   90.00
#
_symmetry.space_group_name_H-M   'P 1'
#
loop_
_entity.id
_entity.type
_entity.pdbx_description
1 polymer ?
#
loop_
_entity_poly.entity_id
_entity_poly.type
_entity_poly.pdbx_seq_one_letter_code
_entity_poly.pdbx_strand_id
1 'polypeptide(L)'
;MINIKKLFHLNRSSAILSLVAILLPILGSLLSLYLIINYPELTDWIKEHPLLFFVGTAFTMAILLIPTTFIASLSGFLFGLSSVFYVVPAYIMASLFGYLVGRYLDGGRLLASLVEVDDKQVLKNTVDSNPFWFVILCRLSPILPFG
;
A
#
# COMPACT_ATOMS: atom_id res chain seq x y z
N MET A 1 -19.08 -25.74 -2.28
CA MET A 1 -18.61 -25.06 -3.52
C MET A 1 -19.04 -23.60 -3.46
N ILE A 2 -18.10 -22.68 -3.23
CA ILE A 2 -18.38 -21.23 -3.20
C ILE A 2 -18.77 -20.78 -4.63
N ASN A 3 -19.98 -20.28 -4.80
CA ASN A 3 -20.53 -19.93 -6.09
C ASN A 3 -20.06 -18.52 -6.50
N ILE A 4 -18.92 -18.45 -7.21
CA ILE A 4 -18.21 -17.22 -7.62
C ILE A 4 -19.14 -16.21 -8.32
N LYS A 5 -20.13 -16.68 -9.09
CA LYS A 5 -21.12 -15.83 -9.76
C LYS A 5 -22.03 -15.06 -8.78
N LYS A 6 -22.34 -15.64 -7.61
CA LYS A 6 -23.18 -15.02 -6.59
C LYS A 6 -22.41 -13.94 -5.81
N LEU A 7 -21.10 -14.12 -5.60
CA LEU A 7 -20.18 -13.17 -4.98
C LEU A 7 -19.96 -11.92 -5.86
N PHE A 8 -19.79 -12.10 -7.16
CA PHE A 8 -19.69 -10.99 -8.12
C PHE A 8 -20.98 -10.17 -8.25
N HIS A 9 -22.14 -10.80 -8.08
CA HIS A 9 -23.43 -10.11 -8.24
C HIS A 9 -23.86 -9.30 -7.01
N LEU A 10 -23.41 -9.69 -5.81
CA LEU A 10 -23.66 -8.98 -4.56
C LEU A 10 -22.70 -7.80 -4.33
N ASN A 11 -21.51 -7.81 -4.97
CA ASN A 11 -20.45 -6.86 -4.63
C ASN A 11 -19.65 -6.37 -5.86
N ARG A 12 -20.33 -6.03 -6.96
CA ARG A 12 -19.70 -5.53 -8.20
C ARG A 12 -18.71 -4.39 -7.94
N SER A 13 -19.03 -3.47 -7.02
CA SER A 13 -18.17 -2.36 -6.65
C SER A 13 -16.85 -2.83 -6.04
N SER A 14 -16.86 -3.81 -5.13
CA SER A 14 -15.62 -4.38 -4.58
C SER A 14 -14.85 -5.18 -5.63
N ALA A 15 -15.52 -5.87 -6.56
CA ALA A 15 -14.82 -6.57 -7.63
C ALA A 15 -14.05 -5.62 -8.56
N ILE A 16 -14.66 -4.47 -8.91
CA ILE A 16 -13.99 -3.41 -9.68
C ILE A 16 -12.82 -2.84 -8.88
N LEU A 17 -13.02 -2.56 -7.59
CA LEU A 17 -11.97 -2.01 -6.74
C LEU A 17 -10.76 -2.95 -6.64
N SER A 18 -11.00 -4.25 -6.46
CA SER A 18 -9.94 -5.27 -6.44
C SER A 18 -9.22 -5.38 -7.77
N LEU A 19 -9.94 -5.28 -8.89
CA LEU A 19 -9.35 -5.31 -10.23
C LEU A 19 -8.48 -4.07 -10.47
N VAL A 20 -8.94 -2.88 -10.07
CA VAL A 20 -8.14 -1.65 -10.10
C VAL A 20 -6.90 -1.79 -9.22
N ALA A 21 -7.05 -2.32 -8.01
CA ALA A 21 -5.94 -2.54 -7.07
C ALA A 21 -4.87 -3.51 -7.60
N ILE A 22 -5.21 -4.39 -8.54
CA ILE A 22 -4.26 -5.30 -9.19
C ILE A 22 -3.65 -4.64 -10.44
N LEU A 23 -4.50 -4.11 -11.34
CA LEU A 23 -4.03 -3.59 -12.63
C LEU A 23 -3.24 -2.30 -12.49
N LEU A 24 -3.65 -1.40 -11.61
CA LEU A 24 -3.07 -0.06 -11.50
C LEU A 24 -1.58 -0.13 -11.09
N PRO A 25 -1.16 -0.92 -10.06
CA PRO A 25 0.25 -1.11 -9.74
C PRO A 25 1.07 -1.73 -10.88
N ILE A 26 0.49 -2.66 -11.64
CA ILE A 26 1.19 -3.32 -12.76
C ILE A 26 1.49 -2.28 -13.84
N LEU A 27 0.49 -1.51 -14.24
CA LEU A 27 0.63 -0.46 -15.25
C LEU A 27 1.61 0.62 -14.80
N GLY A 28 1.54 1.06 -13.54
CA GLY A 28 2.48 2.04 -12.99
C GLY A 28 3.92 1.53 -12.97
N SER A 29 4.13 0.25 -12.63
CA SER A 29 5.46 -0.37 -12.66
C SER A 29 6.02 -0.45 -14.08
N LEU A 30 5.20 -0.88 -15.05
CA LEU A 30 5.60 -0.95 -16.46
C LEU A 30 5.93 0.43 -17.03
N LEU A 31 5.10 1.44 -16.73
CA LEU A 31 5.35 2.81 -17.16
C LEU A 31 6.65 3.36 -16.57
N SER A 32 6.88 3.17 -15.27
CA SER A 32 8.11 3.61 -14.62
C SER A 32 9.34 2.95 -15.23
N LEU A 33 9.28 1.65 -15.51
CA LEU A 33 10.39 0.91 -16.11
C LEU A 33 10.64 1.35 -17.56
N TYR A 34 9.58 1.59 -18.34
CA TYR A 34 9.69 2.14 -19.69
C TYR A 34 10.36 3.52 -19.68
N LEU A 35 9.98 4.42 -18.77
CA LEU A 35 10.57 5.76 -18.68
C LEU A 35 12.06 5.70 -18.32
N ILE A 36 12.44 4.86 -17.36
CA ILE A 36 13.85 4.74 -16.91
C ILE A 36 14.75 4.16 -18.00
N ILE A 37 14.25 3.20 -18.79
CA ILE A 37 15.03 2.58 -19.88
C ILE A 37 15.17 3.52 -21.07
N ASN A 38 14.09 4.21 -21.47
CA ASN A 38 14.10 5.02 -22.70
C ASN A 38 14.66 6.43 -22.50
N TYR A 39 14.70 6.94 -21.26
CA TYR A 39 15.19 8.28 -20.95
C TYR A 39 16.33 8.22 -19.92
N PRO A 40 17.58 8.02 -20.36
CA PRO A 40 18.75 7.98 -19.47
C PRO A 40 18.89 9.24 -18.60
N GLU A 41 18.56 10.41 -19.16
CA GLU A 41 18.59 11.69 -18.45
C GLU A 41 17.70 11.70 -17.20
N LEU A 42 16.59 10.95 -17.21
CA LEU A 42 15.73 10.81 -16.05
C LEU A 42 16.46 10.07 -14.91
N THR A 43 17.27 9.08 -15.24
CA THR A 43 18.05 8.32 -14.26
C THR A 43 19.11 9.20 -13.61
N ASP A 44 19.77 10.05 -14.41
CA ASP A 44 20.77 10.99 -13.90
C ASP A 44 20.11 12.05 -13.02
N TRP A 45 18.97 12.62 -13.46
CA TRP A 45 18.19 13.56 -12.65
C TRP A 45 17.74 12.95 -11.32
N ILE A 46 17.28 11.68 -11.31
CA ILE A 46 16.89 10.96 -10.09
C ILE A 46 18.08 10.84 -9.13
N LYS A 47 19.28 10.53 -9.64
CA LYS A 47 20.50 10.41 -8.83
C LYS A 47 20.94 11.74 -8.25
N GLU A 48 20.77 12.83 -9.00
CA GLU A 48 21.06 14.19 -8.53
C GLU A 48 20.05 14.68 -7.48
N HIS A 49 18.79 14.27 -7.60
CA HIS A 49 17.69 14.74 -6.76
C HIS A 49 16.95 13.59 -6.03
N PRO A 50 17.65 12.78 -5.21
CA PRO A 50 17.06 11.59 -4.60
C PRO A 50 15.88 11.93 -3.69
N LEU A 51 15.96 13.03 -2.93
CA LEU A 51 14.88 13.46 -2.03
C LEU A 51 13.57 13.73 -2.79
N LEU A 52 13.62 14.42 -3.93
CA LEU A 52 12.43 14.70 -4.74
C LEU A 52 11.85 13.41 -5.32
N PHE A 53 12.71 12.50 -5.78
CA PHE A 53 12.29 11.17 -6.23
C PHE A 53 11.57 10.39 -5.12
N PHE A 54 12.14 10.32 -3.91
CA PHE A 54 11.53 9.57 -2.80
C PHE A 54 10.24 10.19 -2.27
N VAL A 55 10.14 11.52 -2.25
CA VAL A 55 8.88 12.22 -1.94
C VAL A 55 7.84 11.93 -3.01
N GLY A 56 8.19 12.00 -4.29
CA GLY A 56 7.30 11.67 -5.39
C GLY A 56 6.79 10.23 -5.35
N THR A 57 7.68 9.27 -5.08
CA THR A 57 7.30 7.87 -4.94
C THR A 57 6.41 7.62 -3.71
N ALA A 58 6.58 8.37 -2.61
CA ALA A 58 5.68 8.29 -1.47
C ALA A 58 4.22 8.60 -1.87
N PHE A 59 4.02 9.62 -2.73
CA PHE A 59 2.69 9.94 -3.25
C PHE A 59 2.14 8.86 -4.17
N THR A 60 2.94 8.35 -5.11
CA THR A 60 2.48 7.31 -6.05
C THR A 60 2.12 6.01 -5.32
N MET A 61 2.87 5.66 -4.27
CA MET A 61 2.56 4.52 -3.41
C MET A 61 1.28 4.75 -2.59
N ALA A 62 1.07 5.97 -2.05
CA ALA A 62 -0.12 6.30 -1.26
C ALA A 62 -1.43 6.13 -2.04
N ILE A 63 -1.42 6.40 -3.35
CA ILE A 63 -2.58 6.25 -4.24
C ILE A 63 -2.63 4.88 -4.96
N LEU A 64 -1.79 3.92 -4.57
CA LEU A 64 -1.72 2.58 -5.17
C LEU A 64 -1.31 2.57 -6.66
N LEU A 65 -0.64 3.62 -7.15
CA LEU A 65 -0.21 3.68 -8.54
C LEU A 65 1.01 2.80 -8.80
N ILE A 66 1.96 2.78 -7.87
CA ILE A 66 3.19 1.98 -7.98
C ILE A 66 3.32 1.13 -6.70
N PRO A 67 3.57 -0.19 -6.81
CA PRO A 67 3.71 -1.03 -5.64
C PRO A 67 5.02 -0.73 -4.91
N THR A 68 4.97 -0.74 -3.59
CA THR A 68 6.13 -0.49 -2.72
C THR A 68 7.28 -1.44 -3.04
N THR A 69 7.01 -2.73 -3.25
CA THR A 69 8.03 -3.74 -3.61
C THR A 69 8.83 -3.38 -4.86
N PHE A 70 8.18 -2.78 -5.87
CA PHE A 70 8.85 -2.30 -7.07
C PHE A 70 9.75 -1.11 -6.75
N ILE A 71 9.26 -0.12 -6.00
CA ILE A 71 10.05 1.04 -5.59
C ILE A 71 11.27 0.62 -4.76
N ALA A 72 11.15 -0.33 -3.83
CA ALA A 72 12.31 -0.86 -3.09
C ALA A 72 13.34 -1.51 -4.01
N SER A 73 12.89 -2.37 -4.94
CA SER A 73 13.77 -3.05 -5.89
C SER A 73 14.49 -2.06 -6.81
N LEU A 74 13.74 -1.10 -7.35
CA LEU A 74 14.24 -0.06 -8.24
C LEU A 74 15.23 0.88 -7.52
N SER A 75 14.90 1.29 -6.29
CA SER A 75 15.77 2.15 -5.50
C SER A 75 17.07 1.43 -5.12
N GLY A 76 16.98 0.14 -4.79
CA GLY A 76 18.15 -0.71 -4.59
C GLY A 76 19.01 -0.85 -5.84
N PHE A 77 18.39 -0.94 -7.02
CA PHE A 77 19.11 -0.94 -8.30
C PHE A 77 19.81 0.40 -8.58
N LEU A 78 19.18 1.53 -8.29
CA LEU A 78 19.71 2.87 -8.60
C LEU A 78 20.76 3.37 -7.60
N PHE A 79 20.55 3.14 -6.30
CA PHE A 79 21.35 3.72 -5.21
C PHE A 79 22.05 2.66 -4.33
N GLY A 80 21.88 1.37 -4.63
CA GLY A 80 22.42 0.28 -3.82
C GLY A 80 21.82 0.24 -2.41
N LEU A 81 22.62 -0.18 -1.43
CA LEU A 81 22.19 -0.29 -0.03
C LEU A 81 21.86 1.06 0.63
N SER A 82 22.43 2.15 0.11
CA SER A 82 22.18 3.50 0.63
C SER A 82 20.72 3.95 0.45
N SER A 83 20.01 3.35 -0.50
CA SER A 83 18.57 3.59 -0.73
C SER A 83 17.71 3.37 0.50
N VAL A 84 18.10 2.48 1.41
CA VAL A 84 17.33 2.13 2.61
C VAL A 84 17.05 3.38 3.46
N PHE A 85 18.01 4.28 3.58
CA PHE A 85 17.85 5.52 4.36
C PHE A 85 16.77 6.45 3.79
N TYR A 86 16.46 6.35 2.50
CA TYR A 86 15.44 7.16 1.85
C TYR A 86 14.11 6.42 1.68
N VAL A 87 14.14 5.13 1.33
CA VAL A 87 12.96 4.28 1.13
C VAL A 87 12.14 4.16 2.42
N VAL A 88 12.80 3.98 3.56
CA VAL A 88 12.09 3.78 4.85
C VAL A 88 11.24 5.01 5.23
N PRO A 89 11.78 6.25 5.25
CA PRO A 89 10.96 7.44 5.44
C PRO A 89 9.85 7.59 4.39
N ALA A 90 10.14 7.32 3.12
CA ALA A 90 9.14 7.42 2.04
C ALA A 90 7.95 6.48 2.27
N TYR A 91 8.18 5.27 2.81
CA TYR A 91 7.10 4.33 3.14
C TYR A 91 6.25 4.81 4.30
N ILE A 92 6.88 5.38 5.32
CA ILE A 92 6.16 5.97 6.46
C ILE A 92 5.27 7.11 5.93
N MET A 93 5.83 7.99 5.09
CA MET A 93 5.08 9.08 4.46
C MET A 93 3.93 8.56 3.59
N ALA A 94 4.17 7.55 2.75
CA ALA A 94 3.13 6.95 1.91
C ALA A 94 1.99 6.37 2.75
N SER A 95 2.31 5.67 3.85
CA SER A 95 1.31 5.10 4.75
C SER A 95 0.49 6.18 5.46
N LEU A 96 1.13 7.29 5.84
CA LEU A 96 0.47 8.43 6.45
C LEU A 96 -0.47 9.11 5.46
N PHE A 97 -0.01 9.36 4.23
CA PHE A 97 -0.86 9.95 3.19
C PHE A 97 -2.03 9.04 2.82
N GLY A 98 -1.79 7.74 2.64
CA GLY A 98 -2.85 6.77 2.39
C GLY A 98 -3.88 6.76 3.51
N TYR A 99 -3.44 6.80 4.77
CA TYR A 99 -4.33 6.89 5.93
C TYR A 99 -5.16 8.19 5.93
N LEU A 100 -4.52 9.34 5.69
CA LEU A 100 -5.20 10.64 5.69
C LEU A 100 -6.24 10.71 4.56
N VAL A 101 -5.88 10.28 3.35
CA VAL A 101 -6.78 10.24 2.19
C VAL A 101 -7.93 9.27 2.45
N GLY A 102 -7.64 8.06 2.94
CA GLY A 102 -8.66 7.08 3.27
C GLY A 102 -9.63 7.59 4.34
N ARG A 103 -9.10 8.21 5.41
CA ARG A 103 -9.91 8.81 6.48
C ARG A 103 -10.79 9.96 5.97
N TYR A 104 -10.27 10.79 5.06
CA TYR A 104 -11.01 11.88 4.46
C TYR A 104 -12.15 11.38 3.56
N LEU A 105 -11.89 10.37 2.72
CA LEU A 105 -12.88 9.81 1.79
C LEU A 105 -13.98 8.99 2.49
N ASP A 106 -13.61 8.25 3.53
CA ASP A 106 -14.54 7.42 4.29
C ASP A 106 -15.39 8.21 5.29
N GLY A 107 -14.93 9.40 5.71
CA GLY A 107 -15.68 10.27 6.63
C GLY A 107 -15.91 9.66 8.01
N GLY A 108 -15.12 8.64 8.40
CA GLY A 108 -15.24 7.92 9.67
C GLY A 108 -16.27 6.78 9.68
N ARG A 109 -16.86 6.42 8.53
CA ARG A 109 -17.85 5.34 8.41
C ARG A 109 -17.25 3.96 8.62
N LEU A 110 -16.02 3.69 8.20
CA LEU A 110 -15.26 2.45 8.48
C LEU A 110 -15.07 2.27 9.99
N LEU A 111 -14.62 3.30 10.69
CA LEU A 111 -14.44 3.23 12.15
C LEU A 111 -15.78 3.04 12.86
N ALA A 112 -16.85 3.69 12.38
CA ALA A 112 -18.20 3.53 12.93
C ALA A 112 -18.82 2.15 12.64
N SER A 113 -18.50 1.52 11.50
CA SER A 113 -19.01 0.18 11.15
C SER A 113 -18.19 -0.95 11.80
N LEU A 114 -16.89 -0.76 12.02
CA LEU A 114 -16.06 -1.64 12.87
C LEU A 114 -16.53 -1.66 14.34
N VAL A 115 -17.28 -0.64 14.74
CA VAL A 115 -17.79 -0.43 16.11
C VAL A 115 -19.04 -1.27 16.42
N GLU A 116 -19.73 -1.81 15.41
CA GLU A 116 -20.98 -2.58 15.54
C GLU A 116 -20.80 -4.12 15.65
N VAL A 117 -19.57 -4.63 15.62
CA VAL A 117 -19.30 -6.08 15.77
C VAL A 117 -19.14 -6.43 17.26
N ASP A 118 -19.86 -7.44 17.72
CA ASP A 118 -19.98 -7.90 19.13
C ASP A 118 -18.62 -8.10 19.87
N ASP A 119 -17.53 -8.37 19.14
CA ASP A 119 -16.20 -8.72 19.70
C ASP A 119 -15.26 -7.52 19.95
N LYS A 120 -15.82 -6.32 20.07
CA LYS A 120 -15.09 -5.05 20.22
C LYS A 120 -14.09 -5.02 21.37
N GLN A 121 -14.46 -5.62 22.50
CA GLN A 121 -13.61 -5.70 23.69
C GLN A 121 -12.48 -6.71 23.52
N VAL A 122 -12.74 -7.83 22.86
CA VAL A 122 -11.75 -8.88 22.61
C VAL A 122 -10.69 -8.37 21.63
N LEU A 123 -11.11 -7.73 20.54
CA LEU A 123 -10.18 -7.14 19.57
C LEU A 123 -9.32 -6.05 20.19
N LYS A 124 -9.95 -5.12 20.94
CA LYS A 124 -9.24 -4.04 21.62
C LYS A 124 -8.22 -4.57 22.64
N ASN A 125 -8.62 -5.53 23.49
CA ASN A 125 -7.72 -6.15 24.45
C ASN A 125 -6.57 -6.92 23.76
N THR A 126 -6.83 -7.53 22.60
CA THR A 126 -5.80 -8.24 21.83
C THR A 126 -4.77 -7.27 21.23
N VAL A 127 -5.24 -6.14 20.68
CA VAL A 127 -4.36 -5.09 20.15
C VAL A 127 -3.58 -4.40 21.27
N ASP A 128 -4.23 -4.06 22.38
CA ASP A 128 -3.62 -3.34 23.50
C ASP A 128 -2.64 -4.23 24.28
N SER A 129 -2.88 -5.54 24.36
CA SER A 129 -1.99 -6.46 25.09
C SER A 129 -0.65 -6.70 24.38
N ASN A 130 -0.65 -6.82 23.04
CA ASN A 130 0.56 -7.12 22.27
C ASN A 130 0.56 -6.43 20.89
N PRO A 131 0.66 -5.09 20.84
CA PRO A 131 0.49 -4.32 19.60
C PRO A 131 1.56 -4.66 18.54
N PHE A 132 2.79 -4.93 18.96
CA PHE A 132 3.88 -5.29 18.06
C PHE A 132 3.64 -6.63 17.35
N TRP A 133 3.27 -7.67 18.11
CA TRP A 133 2.98 -8.99 17.56
C TRP A 133 1.73 -8.98 16.69
N PHE A 134 0.71 -8.22 17.08
CA PHE A 134 -0.50 -8.07 16.29
C PHE A 134 -0.19 -7.53 14.87
N VAL A 135 0.66 -6.49 14.77
CA VAL A 135 1.07 -5.93 13.47
C VAL A 135 1.86 -6.94 12.63
N ILE A 136 2.77 -7.71 13.24
CA ILE A 136 3.53 -8.76 12.54
C ILE A 136 2.60 -9.86 12.03
N LEU A 137 1.70 -10.37 12.88
CA LEU A 137 0.78 -11.44 12.53
C LEU A 137 -0.20 -11.02 11.42
N CYS A 138 -0.70 -9.78 11.48
CA CYS A 138 -1.51 -9.19 10.41
C CYS A 138 -0.75 -9.12 9.07
N ARG A 139 0.57 -8.94 9.10
CA ARG A 139 1.41 -8.87 7.88
C ARG A 139 1.83 -10.24 7.35
N LEU A 140 1.92 -11.26 8.22
CA LEU A 140 2.26 -12.62 7.84
C LEU A 140 1.06 -13.44 7.36
N SER A 141 -0.15 -13.09 7.80
CA SER A 141 -1.38 -13.80 7.46
C SER A 141 -1.93 -13.40 6.08
N PRO A 142 -2.17 -14.36 5.15
CA PRO A 142 -2.84 -14.09 3.87
C PRO A 142 -4.34 -13.77 4.00
N ILE A 143 -4.99 -14.22 5.09
CA ILE A 143 -6.41 -14.07 5.37
C ILE A 143 -6.51 -14.03 6.89
N LEU A 144 -6.75 -12.87 7.52
CA LEU A 144 -6.91 -12.76 8.97
C LEU A 144 -7.87 -13.83 9.52
N PRO A 145 -7.42 -14.81 10.32
CA PRO A 145 -8.29 -15.71 11.05
C PRO A 145 -7.93 -15.55 12.54
N PHE A 146 -8.40 -14.48 13.16
CA PHE A 146 -8.39 -14.41 14.63
C PHE A 146 -9.76 -14.85 15.16
N GLY A 147 -10.17 -16.04 14.72
CA GLY A 147 -11.21 -16.86 15.35
C GLY A 147 -10.55 -18.10 15.93
#